data_AF-A0A1Y2QYL5-F1
#
_entry.id   AF-A0A1Y2QYL5-F1
#
_cell.length_a   1.000
_cell.length_b   1.000
_cell.length_c   1.000
_cell.angle_alpha   90.00
_cell.angle_beta   90.00
_cell.angle_gamma   90.00
#
_symmetry.space_group_name_H-M   'P 1'
#
loop_
_entity.id
_entity.type
_entity.pdbx_description
1 polymer ?
#
loop_
_entity_poly.entity_id
_entity_poly.type
_entity_poly.pdbx_seq_one_letter_code
_entity_poly.pdbx_strand_id
1 'polypeptide(L)'
;MKKVRIICRSSRLSLLQAELVKQKILLLQPATEVEIIGRTSRGDRELNVNLSALDGTDFFTEEIFTALEKNEADIAVHSLKDMSATHFFSHNSFAVVDRDDVRDIAIFNPDILEKIKNGKTIIVGTCSPRREEMAVDFLKKALPQLHAEIKIETRSIRGNVEGRLRLLREGNYDATILATAGLNRLLRSNIDAAIINSLLAGTKLMLLPLIECVPAPCQGAIVAEAHPNNIVATDLLKKINDPDLFEDAYNEKKEAYQYGTGCLQRFGVATFKTKYYKTLYAAGIDNNDNQFRKWSGLPDIDISQGNIFSSTDHMKDFFVYKWSDEKGRIDQPVVFVANYKAVQHDSATAALIHATIYASGTKTWFELAKQGYWVQGSADAFGFEWFLPALEMPLFNIKQNDICILTHNEAAKRWKQKGYHAVSNYQLLAGENIELVEKIAAADFIFWSSYTQYENYNQYCKLSVKHGCAGGETAALLMKQTVEPVIFPTIKSFEEWREYFTRPLSVA
;
A
#
# COMPACT_ATOMS: atom_id res chain seq x y z
N MET A 1 36.84 -10.90 -1.44
CA MET A 1 36.84 -12.15 -0.64
C MET A 1 36.83 -13.31 -1.62
N LYS A 2 37.56 -14.42 -1.42
CA LYS A 2 37.46 -15.55 -2.37
C LYS A 2 36.14 -16.32 -2.23
N LYS A 3 35.62 -16.41 -1.00
CA LYS A 3 34.36 -17.08 -0.67
C LYS A 3 33.56 -16.25 0.35
N VAL A 4 32.23 -16.19 0.19
CA VAL A 4 31.28 -15.55 1.12
C VAL A 4 30.19 -16.56 1.47
N ARG A 5 29.95 -16.79 2.77
CA ARG A 5 28.89 -17.65 3.28
C ARG A 5 27.70 -16.81 3.74
N ILE A 6 26.58 -16.96 3.04
CA ILE A 6 25.32 -16.32 3.38
C ILE A 6 24.45 -17.31 4.15
N ILE A 7 24.00 -16.94 5.34
CA ILE A 7 23.04 -17.73 6.11
C ILE A 7 21.63 -17.12 6.02
N CYS A 8 20.62 -17.97 5.90
CA CYS A 8 19.21 -17.57 5.96
C CYS A 8 18.36 -18.71 6.51
N ARG A 9 17.05 -18.47 6.69
CA ARG A 9 16.11 -19.55 6.99
C ARG A 9 16.00 -20.54 5.82
N SER A 10 15.63 -21.79 6.12
CA SER A 10 15.48 -22.85 5.12
C SER A 10 14.20 -22.75 4.29
N SER A 11 13.27 -21.85 4.63
CA SER A 11 12.05 -21.64 3.86
C SER A 11 12.37 -21.11 2.45
N ARG A 12 11.56 -21.53 1.47
CA ARG A 12 11.80 -21.21 0.06
C ARG A 12 11.89 -19.70 -0.21
N LEU A 13 11.02 -18.91 0.43
CA LEU A 13 11.05 -17.45 0.33
C LEU A 13 12.37 -16.87 0.85
N SER A 14 12.92 -17.40 1.95
CA SER A 14 14.17 -16.91 2.54
C SER A 14 15.37 -17.24 1.66
N LEU A 15 15.38 -18.42 1.03
CA LEU A 15 16.41 -18.80 0.05
C LEU A 15 16.39 -17.87 -1.17
N LEU A 16 15.20 -17.50 -1.66
CA LEU A 16 15.08 -16.53 -2.76
C LEU A 16 15.61 -15.14 -2.36
N GLN A 17 15.37 -14.71 -1.11
CA GLN A 17 15.92 -13.46 -0.60
C GLN A 17 17.45 -13.50 -0.49
N ALA A 18 18.02 -14.62 -0.03
CA ALA A 18 19.47 -14.81 0.00
C ALA A 18 20.07 -14.82 -1.42
N GLU A 19 19.37 -15.40 -2.41
CA GLU A 19 19.82 -15.38 -3.80
C GLU A 19 19.82 -13.95 -4.39
N LEU A 20 18.88 -13.08 -4.00
CA LEU A 20 18.91 -11.67 -4.39
C LEU A 20 20.16 -10.94 -3.85
N VAL A 21 20.52 -11.18 -2.59
CA VAL A 21 21.75 -10.64 -1.99
C VAL A 21 22.99 -11.19 -2.70
N LYS A 22 23.03 -12.49 -2.97
CA LYS A 22 24.10 -13.13 -3.74
C LYS A 22 24.25 -12.51 -5.13
N GLN A 23 23.16 -12.26 -5.85
CA GLN A 23 23.21 -11.61 -7.17
C GLN A 23 23.84 -10.22 -7.09
N LYS A 24 23.47 -9.41 -6.09
CA LYS A 24 24.09 -8.08 -5.87
C LYS A 24 25.60 -8.20 -5.59
N ILE A 25 26.02 -9.19 -4.81
CA ILE A 25 27.45 -9.45 -4.53
C ILE A 25 28.19 -9.84 -5.82
N LEU A 26 27.63 -10.75 -6.61
CA LEU A 26 28.25 -11.24 -7.85
C LEU A 26 28.32 -10.14 -8.93
N LEU A 27 27.36 -9.22 -8.97
CA LEU A 27 27.43 -8.05 -9.85
C LEU A 27 28.62 -7.13 -9.52
N LEU A 28 28.93 -6.96 -8.23
CA LEU A 28 30.08 -6.18 -7.80
C LEU A 28 31.41 -6.94 -7.90
N GLN A 29 31.38 -8.25 -7.63
CA GLN A 29 32.55 -9.13 -7.59
C GLN A 29 32.24 -10.48 -8.25
N PRO A 30 32.29 -10.56 -9.60
CA PRO A 30 31.90 -11.77 -10.34
C PRO A 30 32.70 -13.04 -10.00
N ALA A 31 33.94 -12.87 -9.53
CA ALA A 31 34.84 -13.97 -9.18
C ALA A 31 34.65 -14.49 -7.74
N THR A 32 33.78 -13.89 -6.94
CA THR A 32 33.52 -14.31 -5.56
C THR A 32 32.68 -15.59 -5.55
N GLU A 33 33.15 -16.64 -4.88
CA GLU A 33 32.33 -17.81 -4.59
C GLU A 33 31.31 -17.46 -3.50
N VAL A 34 30.01 -17.66 -3.75
CA VAL A 34 28.95 -17.38 -2.75
C VAL A 34 28.20 -18.65 -2.42
N GLU A 35 28.26 -19.06 -1.16
CA GLU A 35 27.55 -20.21 -0.60
C GLU A 35 26.33 -19.74 0.19
N ILE A 36 25.16 -20.36 -0.03
CA ILE A 36 23.94 -20.09 0.75
C ILE A 36 23.68 -21.27 1.69
N ILE A 37 23.58 -20.99 2.98
CA ILE A 37 23.36 -21.94 4.07
C ILE A 37 21.95 -21.72 4.63
N GLY A 38 21.03 -22.62 4.32
CA GLY A 38 19.69 -22.62 4.91
C GLY A 38 19.69 -23.27 6.29
N ARG A 39 19.24 -22.56 7.33
CA ARG A 39 18.99 -23.14 8.67
C ARG A 39 17.50 -23.17 8.99
N THR A 40 17.05 -24.29 9.53
CA THR A 40 15.68 -24.41 10.06
C THR A 40 15.66 -23.90 11.49
N SER A 41 15.05 -22.75 11.72
CA SER A 41 14.98 -22.13 13.06
C SER A 41 14.00 -22.86 13.97
N ARG A 42 14.13 -22.66 15.28
CA ARG A 42 13.15 -23.11 16.28
C ARG A 42 11.71 -22.74 15.93
N GLY A 43 11.46 -21.53 15.46
CA GLY A 43 10.12 -21.09 15.06
C GLY A 43 9.56 -21.75 13.79
N ASP A 44 10.41 -22.35 12.97
CA ASP A 44 9.97 -23.22 11.86
C ASP A 44 9.56 -24.62 12.34
N ARG A 45 10.06 -25.07 13.50
CA ARG A 45 9.75 -26.39 14.11
C ARG A 45 8.56 -26.33 15.05
N GLU A 46 8.42 -25.24 15.80
CA GLU A 46 7.44 -25.08 16.89
C GLU A 46 6.19 -24.30 16.45
N LEU A 47 5.37 -24.88 15.56
CA LEU A 47 4.15 -24.22 15.06
C LEU A 47 3.06 -24.02 16.13
N ASN A 48 3.11 -24.77 17.24
CA ASN A 48 2.08 -24.80 18.29
C ASN A 48 2.30 -23.79 19.44
N VAL A 49 3.41 -23.04 19.47
CA VAL A 49 3.71 -22.10 20.58
C VAL A 49 3.00 -20.78 20.39
N ASN A 50 2.27 -20.27 21.39
CA ASN A 50 1.57 -18.99 21.26
C ASN A 50 2.54 -17.82 20.98
N LEU A 51 2.30 -17.04 19.92
CA LEU A 51 3.16 -15.91 19.55
C LEU A 51 3.12 -14.81 20.62
N SER A 52 2.02 -14.67 21.36
CA SER A 52 1.93 -13.79 22.53
C SER A 52 2.89 -14.15 23.66
N ALA A 53 3.32 -15.40 23.74
CA ALA A 53 4.32 -15.83 24.71
C ALA A 53 5.77 -15.61 24.24
N LEU A 54 5.97 -15.17 22.99
CA LEU A 54 7.28 -15.00 22.34
C LEU A 54 7.56 -13.55 21.92
N ASP A 55 6.66 -12.62 22.26
CA ASP A 55 6.77 -11.23 21.83
C ASP A 55 8.01 -10.54 22.42
N GLY A 56 8.70 -9.75 21.59
CA GLY A 56 9.96 -9.11 21.96
C GLY A 56 11.20 -10.03 21.93
N THR A 57 11.08 -11.30 21.55
CA THR A 57 12.23 -12.20 21.36
C THR A 57 12.55 -12.38 19.88
N ASP A 58 13.83 -12.42 19.52
CA ASP A 58 14.33 -12.71 18.16
C ASP A 58 14.20 -14.22 17.82
N PHE A 59 13.04 -14.80 18.13
CA PHE A 59 12.75 -16.24 18.13
C PHE A 59 12.99 -16.93 16.77
N PHE A 60 12.91 -16.19 15.67
CA PHE A 60 13.17 -16.72 14.32
C PHE A 60 14.61 -16.49 13.85
N THR A 61 15.40 -15.68 14.55
CA THR A 61 16.68 -15.15 14.06
C THR A 61 17.86 -15.36 15.03
N GLU A 62 17.63 -15.73 16.28
CA GLU A 62 18.69 -15.97 17.30
C GLU A 62 19.75 -16.98 16.84
N GLU A 63 19.34 -18.09 16.22
CA GLU A 63 20.25 -19.11 15.67
C GLU A 63 21.13 -18.56 14.53
N ILE A 64 20.61 -17.58 13.79
CA ILE A 64 21.31 -16.93 12.68
C ILE A 64 22.32 -15.92 13.23
N PHE A 65 21.95 -15.16 14.25
CA PHE A 65 22.83 -14.20 14.91
C PHE A 65 24.03 -14.91 15.56
N THR A 66 23.77 -16.01 16.27
CA THR A 66 24.81 -16.86 16.86
C THR A 66 25.80 -17.37 15.79
N ALA A 67 25.33 -17.68 14.57
CA ALA A 67 26.18 -18.15 13.49
C ALA A 67 27.13 -17.06 12.98
N LEU A 68 26.69 -15.79 12.96
CA LEU A 68 27.56 -14.66 12.62
C LEU A 68 28.62 -14.44 13.70
N GLU A 69 28.24 -14.46 14.98
CA GLU A 69 29.16 -14.29 16.11
C GLU A 69 30.24 -15.38 16.15
N LYS A 70 29.85 -16.64 15.88
CA LYS A 70 30.76 -17.79 15.84
C LYS A 70 31.55 -17.90 14.52
N ASN A 71 31.40 -16.94 13.60
CA ASN A 71 32.01 -16.97 12.26
C ASN A 71 31.66 -18.24 11.45
N GLU A 72 30.50 -18.85 11.71
CA GLU A 72 29.96 -19.98 10.94
C GLU A 72 29.39 -19.49 9.59
N ALA A 73 29.00 -18.22 9.52
CA ALA A 73 28.62 -17.51 8.30
C ALA A 73 29.22 -16.10 8.30
N ASP A 74 29.26 -15.46 7.13
CA ASP A 74 29.84 -14.12 6.95
C ASP A 74 28.75 -13.04 6.87
N ILE A 75 27.61 -13.37 6.23
CA ILE A 75 26.46 -12.49 6.06
C ILE A 75 25.18 -13.27 6.39
N ALA A 76 24.23 -12.63 7.08
CA ALA A 76 22.88 -13.16 7.26
C ALA A 76 21.85 -12.37 6.44
N VAL A 77 20.78 -13.02 5.98
CA VAL A 77 19.73 -12.38 5.17
C VAL A 77 18.35 -12.60 5.78
N HIS A 78 17.61 -11.50 5.94
CA HIS A 78 16.33 -11.46 6.62
C HIS A 78 15.29 -10.64 5.85
N SER A 79 14.02 -10.94 6.08
CA SER A 79 12.94 -9.97 5.85
C SER A 79 12.99 -8.94 6.97
N LEU A 80 13.18 -7.66 6.65
CA LEU A 80 13.47 -6.64 7.67
C LEU A 80 12.30 -6.39 8.64
N LYS A 81 11.06 -6.66 8.21
CA LYS A 81 9.90 -6.59 9.10
C LYS A 81 9.95 -7.60 10.26
N ASP A 82 10.66 -8.72 10.10
CA ASP A 82 10.74 -9.79 11.10
C ASP A 82 11.90 -9.55 12.10
N MET A 83 12.74 -8.54 11.86
CA MET A 83 13.87 -8.16 12.71
C MET A 83 13.42 -7.11 13.75
N SER A 84 13.80 -7.26 15.01
CA SER A 84 13.47 -6.26 16.04
C SER A 84 14.18 -4.92 15.79
N ALA A 85 13.58 -3.82 16.26
CA ALA A 85 14.21 -2.50 16.16
C ALA A 85 15.52 -2.42 16.97
N THR A 86 15.53 -3.02 18.17
CA THR A 86 16.72 -3.12 19.03
C THR A 86 17.88 -3.79 18.30
N HIS A 87 17.61 -4.88 17.56
CA HIS A 87 18.64 -5.57 16.78
C HIS A 87 19.11 -4.75 15.58
N PHE A 88 18.17 -4.15 14.83
CA PHE A 88 18.53 -3.31 13.67
C PHE A 88 19.33 -2.05 14.05
N PHE A 89 19.20 -1.57 15.28
CA PHE A 89 20.00 -0.46 15.82
C PHE A 89 21.20 -0.91 16.67
N SER A 90 21.54 -2.20 16.64
CA SER A 90 22.75 -2.72 17.27
C SER A 90 24.03 -2.25 16.56
N HIS A 91 25.18 -2.67 17.08
CA HIS A 91 26.49 -2.42 16.48
C HIS A 91 26.79 -3.26 15.22
N ASN A 92 25.87 -4.11 14.79
CA ASN A 92 26.05 -4.89 13.57
C ASN A 92 25.97 -4.03 12.31
N SER A 93 26.62 -4.49 11.24
CA SER A 93 26.57 -3.82 9.95
C SER A 93 25.37 -4.31 9.17
N PHE A 94 24.54 -3.39 8.68
CA PHE A 94 23.33 -3.72 7.92
C PHE A 94 23.38 -3.11 6.51
N ALA A 95 22.77 -3.81 5.55
CA ALA A 95 22.51 -3.30 4.22
C ALA A 95 21.09 -3.67 3.78
N VAL A 96 20.29 -2.68 3.38
CA VAL A 96 18.99 -2.90 2.75
C VAL A 96 19.22 -3.00 1.24
N VAL A 97 18.95 -4.17 0.68
CA VAL A 97 19.39 -4.51 -0.69
C VAL A 97 18.30 -4.40 -1.76
N ASP A 98 17.05 -4.50 -1.32
CA ASP A 98 15.88 -4.57 -2.19
C ASP A 98 14.60 -4.32 -1.36
N ARG A 99 13.57 -3.79 -2.01
CA ARG A 99 12.24 -3.61 -1.44
C ARG A 99 11.17 -3.84 -2.51
N ASP A 100 10.38 -4.90 -2.30
CA ASP A 100 9.20 -5.20 -3.13
C ASP A 100 7.97 -4.45 -2.59
N ASP A 101 6.83 -4.60 -3.27
CA ASP A 101 5.58 -3.93 -2.90
C ASP A 101 5.22 -4.16 -1.42
N VAL A 102 4.87 -3.07 -0.74
CA VAL A 102 4.68 -3.07 0.72
C VAL A 102 3.27 -3.47 1.13
N ARG A 103 2.30 -3.57 0.21
CA ARG A 103 0.89 -3.79 0.55
C ARG A 103 0.63 -5.21 1.05
N ASP A 104 -0.48 -5.32 1.76
CA ASP A 104 -1.09 -6.61 2.02
C ASP A 104 -2.10 -6.95 0.91
N ILE A 105 -2.30 -8.25 0.70
CA ILE A 105 -3.31 -8.81 -0.19
C ILE A 105 -4.21 -9.73 0.60
N ALA A 106 -5.52 -9.50 0.53
CA ALA A 106 -6.52 -10.46 0.98
C ALA A 106 -6.88 -11.41 -0.17
N ILE A 107 -6.84 -12.71 0.10
CA ILE A 107 -7.02 -13.79 -0.87
C ILE A 107 -8.20 -14.62 -0.39
N PHE A 108 -9.25 -14.70 -1.20
CA PHE A 108 -10.51 -15.35 -0.85
C PHE A 108 -10.74 -16.58 -1.73
N ASN A 109 -11.36 -17.60 -1.15
CA ASN A 109 -11.81 -18.76 -1.91
C ASN A 109 -12.87 -18.39 -2.96
N PRO A 110 -13.00 -19.16 -4.06
CA PRO A 110 -13.89 -18.83 -5.17
C PRO A 110 -15.37 -18.66 -4.79
N ASP A 111 -15.82 -19.34 -3.73
CA ASP A 111 -17.20 -19.36 -3.23
C ASP A 111 -17.56 -18.16 -2.34
N ILE A 112 -16.63 -17.21 -2.13
CA ILE A 112 -16.82 -16.09 -1.19
C ILE A 112 -18.06 -15.25 -1.49
N LEU A 113 -18.38 -15.01 -2.77
CA LEU A 113 -19.55 -14.23 -3.16
C LEU A 113 -20.85 -14.91 -2.76
N GLU A 114 -20.92 -16.24 -2.83
CA GLU A 114 -22.08 -17.01 -2.39
C GLU A 114 -22.19 -16.99 -0.86
N LYS A 115 -21.07 -17.08 -0.14
CA LYS A 115 -21.05 -16.95 1.32
C LYS A 115 -21.56 -15.58 1.78
N ILE A 116 -21.12 -14.51 1.13
CA ILE A 116 -21.57 -13.14 1.38
C ILE A 116 -23.08 -13.02 1.15
N LYS A 117 -23.58 -13.45 -0.02
CA LYS A 117 -25.02 -13.41 -0.34
C LYS A 117 -25.88 -14.15 0.69
N ASN A 118 -25.37 -15.27 1.20
CA ASN A 118 -26.04 -16.09 2.21
C ASN A 118 -25.85 -15.58 3.65
N GLY A 119 -25.20 -14.43 3.85
CA GLY A 119 -24.98 -13.85 5.18
C GLY A 119 -24.10 -14.70 6.11
N LYS A 120 -23.25 -15.58 5.54
CA LYS A 120 -22.36 -16.44 6.33
C LYS A 120 -21.20 -15.62 6.91
N THR A 121 -20.77 -15.96 8.13
CA THR A 121 -19.55 -15.43 8.72
C THR A 121 -18.34 -15.85 7.88
N ILE A 122 -17.53 -14.89 7.48
CA ILE A 122 -16.29 -15.10 6.72
C ILE A 122 -15.15 -15.34 7.71
N ILE A 123 -14.50 -16.49 7.61
CA ILE A 123 -13.37 -16.87 8.44
C ILE A 123 -12.05 -16.45 7.77
N VAL A 124 -11.37 -15.45 8.33
CA VAL A 124 -10.10 -14.93 7.83
C VAL A 124 -8.92 -15.52 8.62
N GLY A 125 -8.04 -16.23 7.94
CA GLY A 125 -6.79 -16.73 8.50
C GLY A 125 -5.73 -15.63 8.65
N THR A 126 -5.39 -15.25 9.88
CA THR A 126 -4.28 -14.34 10.21
C THR A 126 -3.79 -14.55 11.65
N CYS A 127 -2.55 -14.18 11.94
CA CYS A 127 -1.98 -14.11 13.31
C CYS A 127 -1.41 -12.72 13.60
N SER A 128 -1.74 -11.73 12.78
CA SER A 128 -1.19 -10.38 12.88
C SER A 128 -2.28 -9.47 13.45
N PRO A 129 -2.13 -8.98 14.69
CA PRO A 129 -3.07 -8.04 15.29
C PRO A 129 -3.29 -6.80 14.41
N ARG A 130 -2.23 -6.25 13.80
CA ARG A 130 -2.34 -5.19 12.79
C ARG A 130 -3.34 -5.51 11.66
N ARG A 131 -3.30 -6.71 11.10
CA ARG A 131 -4.23 -7.11 10.03
C ARG A 131 -5.63 -7.36 10.57
N GLU A 132 -5.74 -7.90 11.79
CA GLU A 132 -7.02 -8.10 12.46
C GLU A 132 -7.73 -6.78 12.73
N GLU A 133 -7.02 -5.75 13.19
CA GLU A 133 -7.58 -4.43 13.45
C GLU A 133 -7.85 -3.66 12.13
N MET A 134 -6.85 -3.54 11.27
CA MET A 134 -6.92 -2.61 10.14
C MET A 134 -7.60 -3.25 8.92
N ALA A 135 -7.14 -4.44 8.52
CA ALA A 135 -7.60 -5.05 7.29
C ALA A 135 -9.02 -5.61 7.40
N VAL A 136 -9.39 -6.21 8.54
CA VAL A 136 -10.75 -6.74 8.73
C VAL A 136 -11.76 -5.59 8.76
N ASP A 137 -11.48 -4.50 9.45
CA ASP A 137 -12.38 -3.35 9.50
C ASP A 137 -12.54 -2.66 8.14
N PHE A 138 -11.46 -2.61 7.36
CA PHE A 138 -11.54 -2.20 5.96
C PHE A 138 -12.43 -3.16 5.14
N LEU A 139 -12.20 -4.47 5.24
CA LEU A 139 -12.90 -5.49 4.45
C LEU A 139 -14.40 -5.52 4.71
N LYS A 140 -14.87 -5.28 5.95
CA LYS A 140 -16.31 -5.15 6.26
C LYS A 140 -17.02 -4.12 5.37
N LYS A 141 -16.32 -3.04 4.99
CA LYS A 141 -16.83 -1.96 4.12
C LYS A 141 -16.49 -2.17 2.64
N ALA A 142 -15.38 -2.87 2.35
CA ALA A 142 -14.83 -3.03 1.01
C ALA A 142 -15.41 -4.22 0.23
N LEU A 143 -15.90 -5.25 0.93
CA LEU A 143 -16.57 -6.40 0.31
C LEU A 143 -17.92 -6.00 -0.29
N PRO A 144 -18.37 -6.68 -1.36
CA PRO A 144 -19.70 -6.47 -1.93
C PRO A 144 -20.80 -6.54 -0.86
N GLN A 145 -21.63 -5.49 -0.75
CA GLN A 145 -22.69 -5.38 0.25
C GLN A 145 -23.96 -6.12 -0.22
N LEU A 146 -23.83 -7.41 -0.52
CA LEU A 146 -24.90 -8.27 -1.05
C LEU A 146 -25.81 -8.83 0.06
N HIS A 147 -25.52 -8.50 1.31
CA HIS A 147 -26.28 -8.87 2.50
C HIS A 147 -26.29 -7.70 3.48
N ALA A 148 -27.28 -7.63 4.37
CA ALA A 148 -27.47 -6.49 5.27
C ALA A 148 -26.27 -6.23 6.20
N GLU A 149 -25.54 -7.28 6.55
CA GLU A 149 -24.36 -7.22 7.41
C GLU A 149 -23.29 -8.20 6.91
N ILE A 150 -22.04 -7.72 6.88
CA ILE A 150 -20.84 -8.53 6.60
C ILE A 150 -20.18 -8.90 7.93
N LYS A 151 -20.17 -10.19 8.26
CA LYS A 151 -19.54 -10.73 9.48
C LYS A 151 -18.20 -11.35 9.13
N ILE A 152 -17.15 -10.92 9.82
CA ILE A 152 -15.80 -11.45 9.66
C ILE A 152 -15.28 -11.87 11.03
N GLU A 153 -14.80 -13.11 11.12
CA GLU A 153 -14.11 -13.67 12.28
C GLU A 153 -12.68 -14.00 11.86
N THR A 154 -11.71 -13.75 12.73
CA THR A 154 -10.31 -14.10 12.48
C THR A 154 -9.94 -15.38 13.21
N ARG A 155 -9.17 -16.24 12.54
CA ARG A 155 -8.60 -17.45 13.14
C ARG A 155 -7.11 -17.53 12.85
N SER A 156 -6.35 -18.03 13.82
CA SER A 156 -4.91 -18.19 13.70
C SER A 156 -4.57 -19.07 12.50
N ILE A 157 -3.65 -18.61 11.64
CA ILE A 157 -3.05 -19.40 10.56
C ILE A 157 -1.52 -19.25 10.57
N ARG A 158 -0.82 -20.37 10.52
CA ARG A 158 0.64 -20.42 10.61
C ARG A 158 1.26 -21.20 9.45
N GLY A 159 2.59 -21.19 9.41
CA GLY A 159 3.38 -21.76 8.32
C GLY A 159 3.85 -20.71 7.32
N ASN A 160 4.61 -21.17 6.33
CA ASN A 160 5.09 -20.37 5.22
C ASN A 160 3.95 -19.99 4.25
N VAL A 161 4.25 -19.16 3.24
CA VAL A 161 3.25 -18.67 2.27
C VAL A 161 2.49 -19.81 1.59
N GLU A 162 3.21 -20.82 1.10
CA GLU A 162 2.60 -21.96 0.40
C GLU A 162 1.68 -22.76 1.32
N GLY A 163 2.12 -23.10 2.53
CA GLY A 163 1.33 -23.85 3.50
C GLY A 163 0.04 -23.11 3.87
N ARG A 164 0.09 -21.79 4.02
CA ARG A 164 -1.11 -20.97 4.28
C ARG A 164 -2.08 -20.99 3.11
N LEU A 165 -1.58 -20.91 1.87
CA LEU A 165 -2.42 -21.01 0.67
C LEU A 165 -3.04 -22.40 0.52
N ARG A 166 -2.33 -23.48 0.88
CA ARG A 166 -2.88 -24.84 0.92
C ARG A 166 -4.02 -24.96 1.93
N LEU A 167 -3.81 -24.49 3.16
CA LEU A 167 -4.86 -24.46 4.19
C LEU A 167 -6.09 -23.65 3.75
N LEU A 168 -5.90 -22.54 3.03
CA LEU A 168 -7.00 -21.79 2.42
C LEU A 168 -7.77 -22.66 1.42
N ARG A 169 -7.06 -23.32 0.49
CA ARG A 169 -7.66 -24.17 -0.56
C ARG A 169 -8.36 -25.42 -0.02
N GLU A 170 -7.92 -25.93 1.11
CA GLU A 170 -8.55 -27.05 1.82
C GLU A 170 -9.88 -26.66 2.50
N GLY A 171 -10.20 -25.36 2.55
CA GLY A 171 -11.46 -24.86 3.12
C GLY A 171 -11.40 -24.57 4.62
N ASN A 172 -10.20 -24.60 5.23
CA ASN A 172 -10.03 -24.31 6.66
C ASN A 172 -10.32 -22.84 6.99
N TYR A 173 -10.22 -21.98 5.98
CA TYR A 173 -10.50 -20.55 6.04
C TYR A 173 -11.24 -20.14 4.76
N ASP A 174 -11.99 -19.04 4.83
CA ASP A 174 -12.63 -18.43 3.66
C ASP A 174 -11.70 -17.45 2.94
N ALA A 175 -10.77 -16.86 3.71
CA ALA A 175 -9.75 -15.98 3.20
C ALA A 175 -8.48 -16.02 4.05
N THR A 176 -7.37 -15.52 3.51
CA THR A 176 -6.17 -15.19 4.29
C THR A 176 -5.58 -13.88 3.81
N ILE A 177 -4.75 -13.25 4.65
CA ILE A 177 -4.07 -11.99 4.33
C ILE A 177 -2.57 -12.22 4.34
N LEU A 178 -1.90 -11.90 3.24
CA LEU A 178 -0.47 -12.07 3.03
C LEU A 178 0.18 -10.77 2.57
N ALA A 179 1.51 -10.69 2.68
CA ALA A 179 2.25 -9.57 2.09
C ALA A 179 2.44 -9.83 0.60
N THR A 180 2.18 -8.85 -0.25
CA THR A 180 2.34 -8.96 -1.71
C THR A 180 3.77 -9.32 -2.09
N ALA A 181 4.77 -8.70 -1.44
CA ALA A 181 6.18 -8.99 -1.59
C ALA A 181 6.54 -10.48 -1.50
N GLY A 182 5.90 -11.22 -0.59
CA GLY A 182 6.16 -12.66 -0.41
C GLY A 182 5.71 -13.48 -1.62
N LEU A 183 4.51 -13.18 -2.14
CA LEU A 183 3.97 -13.83 -3.33
C LEU A 183 4.74 -13.44 -4.58
N ASN A 184 5.02 -12.15 -4.76
CA ASN A 184 5.76 -11.63 -5.92
C ASN A 184 7.11 -12.32 -6.07
N ARG A 185 7.85 -12.52 -4.97
CA ARG A 185 9.14 -13.24 -5.00
C ARG A 185 9.01 -14.69 -5.44
N LEU A 186 8.01 -15.40 -4.92
CA LEU A 186 7.75 -16.79 -5.30
C LEU A 186 7.29 -16.89 -6.76
N LEU A 187 6.49 -15.93 -7.24
CA LEU A 187 6.02 -15.87 -8.63
C LEU A 187 7.10 -15.49 -9.64
N ARG A 188 8.18 -14.81 -9.22
CA ARG A 188 9.36 -14.58 -10.07
C ARG A 188 10.28 -15.80 -10.15
N SER A 189 10.11 -16.78 -9.26
CA SER A 189 10.90 -18.02 -9.29
C SER A 189 10.33 -19.00 -10.30
N ASN A 190 11.15 -19.45 -11.25
CA ASN A 190 10.77 -20.44 -12.25
C ASN A 190 10.22 -21.75 -11.65
N ILE A 191 10.67 -22.12 -10.46
CA ILE A 191 10.29 -23.37 -9.79
C ILE A 191 8.99 -23.19 -8.99
N ASP A 192 8.86 -22.06 -8.28
CA ASP A 192 7.80 -21.87 -7.29
C ASP A 192 6.53 -21.26 -7.89
N ALA A 193 6.67 -20.53 -9.00
CA ALA A 193 5.56 -19.85 -9.66
C ALA A 193 4.42 -20.81 -10.04
N ALA A 194 4.73 -22.02 -10.52
CA ALA A 194 3.72 -23.01 -10.90
C ALA A 194 2.83 -23.43 -9.72
N ILE A 195 3.43 -23.65 -8.55
CA ILE A 195 2.71 -24.03 -7.33
C ILE A 195 1.84 -22.87 -6.85
N ILE A 196 2.40 -21.66 -6.79
CA ILE A 196 1.66 -20.48 -6.33
C ILE A 196 0.51 -20.15 -7.29
N ASN A 197 0.72 -20.18 -8.60
CA ASN A 197 -0.33 -19.97 -9.59
C ASN A 197 -1.46 -21.00 -9.46
N SER A 198 -1.12 -22.28 -9.23
CA SER A 198 -2.11 -23.33 -8.98
C SER A 198 -2.94 -23.06 -7.73
N LEU A 199 -2.30 -22.63 -6.64
CA LEU A 199 -2.99 -22.33 -5.38
C LEU A 199 -3.85 -21.05 -5.46
N LEU A 200 -3.46 -20.07 -6.29
CA LEU A 200 -4.22 -18.84 -6.51
C LEU A 200 -5.33 -19.00 -7.57
N ALA A 201 -5.36 -20.09 -8.32
CA ALA A 201 -6.31 -20.28 -9.42
C ALA A 201 -7.78 -20.19 -8.95
N GLY A 202 -8.53 -19.26 -9.55
CA GLY A 202 -9.93 -18.99 -9.24
C GLY A 202 -10.17 -18.21 -7.95
N THR A 203 -9.13 -17.88 -7.18
CA THR A 203 -9.28 -17.05 -5.98
C THR A 203 -9.70 -15.63 -6.34
N LYS A 204 -10.41 -14.99 -5.42
CA LYS A 204 -10.76 -13.57 -5.52
C LYS A 204 -9.73 -12.78 -4.70
N LEU A 205 -9.19 -11.71 -5.29
CA LEU A 205 -8.09 -10.94 -4.72
C LEU A 205 -8.54 -9.52 -4.34
N MET A 206 -8.03 -8.99 -3.23
CA MET A 206 -8.15 -7.58 -2.84
C MET A 206 -6.81 -7.05 -2.36
N LEU A 207 -6.20 -6.17 -3.14
CA LEU A 207 -5.00 -5.42 -2.81
C LEU A 207 -5.34 -4.30 -1.85
N LEU A 208 -4.89 -4.42 -0.61
CA LEU A 208 -5.33 -3.56 0.47
C LEU A 208 -4.69 -2.17 0.36
N PRO A 209 -5.48 -1.10 0.59
CA PRO A 209 -5.02 0.27 0.46
C PRO A 209 -4.01 0.63 1.56
N LEU A 210 -2.96 1.38 1.19
CA LEU A 210 -1.86 1.73 2.09
C LEU A 210 -2.26 2.58 3.29
N ILE A 211 -3.31 3.41 3.13
CA ILE A 211 -3.70 4.38 4.16
C ILE A 211 -4.73 3.82 5.13
N GLU A 212 -5.60 2.90 4.71
CA GLU A 212 -6.54 2.22 5.63
C GLU A 212 -5.93 0.95 6.22
N CYS A 213 -5.01 0.30 5.50
CA CYS A 213 -4.35 -0.94 5.90
C CYS A 213 -2.83 -0.75 5.92
N VAL A 214 -2.35 0.13 6.80
CA VAL A 214 -0.92 0.51 6.85
C VAL A 214 -0.04 -0.75 7.01
N PRO A 215 0.98 -0.94 6.16
CA PRO A 215 1.87 -2.10 6.23
C PRO A 215 2.63 -2.21 7.56
N ALA A 216 3.12 -3.41 7.86
CA ALA A 216 4.09 -3.58 8.93
C ALA A 216 5.38 -2.77 8.61
N PRO A 217 6.07 -2.24 9.63
CA PRO A 217 7.34 -1.52 9.43
C PRO A 217 8.33 -2.35 8.60
N CYS A 218 8.90 -1.74 7.56
CA CYS A 218 9.84 -2.37 6.64
C CYS A 218 9.29 -3.58 5.88
N GLN A 219 7.97 -3.73 5.76
CA GLN A 219 7.38 -4.76 4.90
C GLN A 219 7.91 -4.62 3.47
N GLY A 220 8.26 -5.76 2.88
CA GLY A 220 8.83 -5.81 1.53
C GLY A 220 10.35 -5.65 1.49
N ALA A 221 11.01 -5.11 2.52
CA ALA A 221 12.47 -4.89 2.50
C ALA A 221 13.26 -6.16 2.86
N ILE A 222 14.38 -6.37 2.16
CA ILE A 222 15.39 -7.40 2.46
C ILE A 222 16.59 -6.71 3.08
N VAL A 223 17.03 -7.22 4.24
CA VAL A 223 18.23 -6.75 4.93
C VAL A 223 19.29 -7.86 4.95
N ALA A 224 20.51 -7.48 4.62
CA ALA A 224 21.71 -8.26 4.84
C ALA A 224 22.45 -7.72 6.07
N GLU A 225 22.99 -8.61 6.90
CA GLU A 225 23.63 -8.31 8.17
C GLU A 225 25.00 -8.97 8.26
N ALA A 226 25.98 -8.29 8.86
CA ALA A 226 27.29 -8.85 9.16
C ALA A 226 27.78 -8.40 10.54
N HIS A 227 28.52 -9.28 11.19
CA HIS A 227 29.20 -8.96 12.45
C HIS A 227 30.27 -7.88 12.22
N PRO A 228 30.40 -6.86 13.09
CA PRO A 228 31.27 -5.70 12.86
C PRO A 228 32.75 -6.07 12.76
N ASN A 229 33.19 -7.14 13.44
CA ASN A 229 34.58 -7.61 13.36
C ASN A 229 34.92 -8.26 12.00
N ASN A 230 33.93 -8.63 11.18
CA ASN A 230 34.18 -9.16 9.84
C ASN A 230 34.29 -8.01 8.83
N ILE A 231 35.42 -7.30 8.85
CA ILE A 231 35.65 -6.09 8.05
C ILE A 231 35.34 -6.31 6.57
N VAL A 232 35.73 -7.47 6.02
CA VAL A 232 35.49 -7.79 4.61
C VAL A 232 34.00 -7.90 4.29
N ALA A 233 33.21 -8.53 5.16
CA ALA A 233 31.76 -8.60 5.01
C ALA A 233 31.11 -7.22 5.20
N THR A 234 31.53 -6.43 6.19
CA THR A 234 30.99 -5.08 6.41
C THR A 234 31.23 -4.16 5.21
N ASP A 235 32.42 -4.20 4.61
CA ASP A 235 32.72 -3.41 3.41
C ASP A 235 31.97 -3.89 2.17
N LEU A 236 31.64 -5.17 2.09
CA LEU A 236 30.76 -5.71 1.06
C LEU A 236 29.32 -5.19 1.25
N LEU A 237 28.80 -5.23 2.48
CA LEU A 237 27.47 -4.72 2.82
C LEU A 237 27.32 -3.24 2.45
N LYS A 238 28.29 -2.39 2.80
CA LYS A 238 28.29 -0.97 2.42
C LYS A 238 28.14 -0.75 0.91
N LYS A 239 28.69 -1.65 0.08
CA LYS A 239 28.65 -1.52 -1.39
C LYS A 239 27.36 -2.04 -2.01
N ILE A 240 26.72 -3.05 -1.41
CA ILE A 240 25.43 -3.57 -1.90
C ILE A 240 24.22 -2.84 -1.31
N ASN A 241 24.44 -2.00 -0.28
CA ASN A 241 23.39 -1.23 0.36
C ASN A 241 22.80 -0.20 -0.61
N ASP A 242 21.48 -0.11 -0.62
CA ASP A 242 20.76 1.01 -1.21
C ASP A 242 20.57 2.08 -0.11
N PRO A 243 21.23 3.24 -0.20
CA PRO A 243 21.19 4.25 0.86
C PRO A 243 19.80 4.85 1.06
N ASP A 244 19.02 5.03 -0.02
CA ASP A 244 17.67 5.61 0.06
C ASP A 244 16.69 4.63 0.70
N LEU A 245 16.79 3.34 0.37
CA LEU A 245 16.00 2.29 1.02
C LEU A 245 16.40 2.07 2.48
N PHE A 246 17.70 2.18 2.77
CA PHE A 246 18.19 2.09 4.15
C PHE A 246 17.64 3.22 5.01
N GLU A 247 17.66 4.46 4.50
CA GLU A 247 17.11 5.62 5.21
C GLU A 247 15.61 5.46 5.45
N ASP A 248 14.84 5.03 4.45
CA ASP A 248 13.40 4.73 4.61
C ASP A 248 13.18 3.72 5.72
N ALA A 249 13.88 2.59 5.66
CA ALA A 249 13.74 1.52 6.63
C ALA A 249 14.15 1.93 8.05
N TYR A 250 15.23 2.70 8.17
CA TYR A 250 15.68 3.28 9.43
C TYR A 250 14.60 4.16 10.06
N ASN A 251 14.03 5.08 9.27
CA ASN A 251 12.98 5.98 9.75
C ASN A 251 11.69 5.22 10.11
N GLU A 252 11.31 4.19 9.34
CA GLU A 252 10.18 3.32 9.67
C GLU A 252 10.38 2.58 10.99
N LYS A 253 11.56 1.99 11.24
CA LYS A 253 11.87 1.33 12.51
C LYS A 253 11.89 2.30 13.68
N LYS A 254 12.50 3.48 13.48
CA LYS A 254 12.60 4.52 14.51
C LYS A 254 11.23 5.04 14.92
N GLU A 255 10.35 5.22 13.95
CA GLU A 255 8.98 5.67 14.19
C GLU A 255 8.14 4.57 14.86
N ALA A 256 8.23 3.33 14.38
CA ALA A 256 7.54 2.18 14.99
C ALA A 256 7.91 2.00 16.47
N TYR A 257 9.19 2.22 16.82
CA TYR A 257 9.70 2.09 18.19
C TYR A 257 9.01 3.02 19.19
N GLN A 258 8.40 4.13 18.74
CA GLN A 258 7.64 5.05 19.60
C GLN A 258 6.31 4.47 20.08
N TYR A 259 5.72 3.54 19.32
CA TYR A 259 4.37 3.03 19.56
C TYR A 259 4.35 1.63 20.19
N GLY A 260 5.42 0.87 20.01
CA GLY A 260 5.59 -0.43 20.60
C GLY A 260 6.76 -1.21 20.01
N THR A 261 7.09 -2.34 20.62
CA THR A 261 8.15 -3.25 20.16
C THR A 261 7.55 -4.65 19.96
N GLY A 262 8.06 -5.41 18.99
CA GLY A 262 7.61 -6.79 18.75
C GLY A 262 6.74 -7.03 17.52
N CYS A 263 6.29 -8.27 17.35
CA CYS A 263 5.54 -8.72 16.17
C CYS A 263 4.01 -8.66 16.35
N LEU A 264 3.53 -8.41 17.58
CA LEU A 264 2.10 -8.33 17.92
C LEU A 264 1.56 -6.90 17.89
N GLN A 265 2.25 -6.02 17.17
CA GLN A 265 1.83 -4.64 16.98
C GLN A 265 0.46 -4.59 16.28
N ARG A 266 -0.39 -3.67 16.76
CA ARG A 266 -1.71 -3.32 16.18
C ARG A 266 -1.64 -2.06 15.32
N PHE A 267 -0.46 -1.72 14.84
CA PHE A 267 -0.20 -0.55 14.03
C PHE A 267 0.70 -0.87 12.84
N GLY A 268 0.66 -0.02 11.83
CA GLY A 268 1.56 -0.05 10.69
C GLY A 268 2.38 1.23 10.60
N VAL A 269 3.55 1.11 9.94
CA VAL A 269 4.42 2.24 9.61
C VAL A 269 5.01 1.99 8.22
N ALA A 270 4.90 2.97 7.33
CA ALA A 270 5.46 2.85 5.99
C ALA A 270 5.83 4.22 5.40
N THR A 271 6.93 4.25 4.65
CA THR A 271 7.30 5.38 3.80
C THR A 271 6.63 5.24 2.43
N PHE A 272 5.99 6.32 1.98
CA PHE A 272 5.39 6.43 0.66
C PHE A 272 6.15 7.47 -0.15
N LYS A 273 6.52 7.10 -1.37
CA LYS A 273 7.18 7.96 -2.34
C LYS A 273 6.25 8.14 -3.54
N THR A 274 6.01 9.39 -3.90
CA THR A 274 5.39 9.75 -5.19
C THR A 274 6.37 10.62 -5.99
N LYS A 275 5.95 11.06 -7.17
CA LYS A 275 6.73 11.99 -7.98
C LYS A 275 7.04 13.31 -7.25
N TYR A 276 6.17 13.74 -6.34
CA TYR A 276 6.22 15.08 -5.75
C TYR A 276 6.60 15.11 -4.28
N TYR A 277 6.50 14.00 -3.55
CA TYR A 277 6.79 13.97 -2.13
C TYR A 277 7.22 12.58 -1.64
N LYS A 278 7.92 12.57 -0.52
CA LYS A 278 8.25 11.40 0.30
C LYS A 278 7.68 11.66 1.69
N THR A 279 6.82 10.77 2.20
CA THR A 279 6.22 10.90 3.53
C THR A 279 6.31 9.59 4.29
N LEU A 280 6.48 9.68 5.60
CA LEU A 280 6.36 8.55 6.51
C LEU A 280 4.99 8.62 7.18
N TYR A 281 4.23 7.53 7.13
CA TYR A 281 2.92 7.43 7.75
C TYR A 281 2.89 6.30 8.76
N ALA A 282 2.34 6.59 9.94
CA ALA A 282 2.13 5.63 11.01
C ALA A 282 0.67 5.71 11.48
N ALA A 283 0.01 4.58 11.63
CA ALA A 283 -1.35 4.53 12.17
C ALA A 283 -1.69 3.16 12.78
N GLY A 284 -2.59 3.18 13.76
CA GLY A 284 -3.13 1.99 14.39
C GLY A 284 -3.38 2.22 15.87
N ILE A 285 -3.20 1.17 16.67
CA ILE A 285 -3.36 1.19 18.12
C ILE A 285 -1.99 0.97 18.77
N ASP A 286 -1.59 1.87 19.67
CA ASP A 286 -0.34 1.76 20.41
C ASP A 286 -0.41 0.75 21.58
N ASN A 287 0.68 0.61 22.33
CA ASN A 287 0.76 -0.27 23.50
C ASN A 287 -0.12 0.17 24.68
N ASN A 288 -0.64 1.40 24.67
CA ASN A 288 -1.53 1.95 25.70
C ASN A 288 -3.00 1.94 25.23
N ASP A 289 -3.33 1.17 24.18
CA ASP A 289 -4.66 1.11 23.56
C ASP A 289 -5.14 2.44 22.94
N ASN A 290 -4.26 3.40 22.71
CA ASN A 290 -4.62 4.65 22.05
C ASN A 290 -4.59 4.49 20.54
N GLN A 291 -5.67 4.92 19.87
CA GLN A 291 -5.67 5.08 18.42
C GLN A 291 -4.84 6.30 18.03
N PHE A 292 -3.98 6.14 17.03
CA PHE A 292 -3.17 7.23 16.52
C PHE A 292 -3.08 7.21 15.00
N ARG A 293 -2.79 8.39 14.45
CA ARG A 293 -2.38 8.60 13.07
C ARG A 293 -1.35 9.72 13.05
N LYS A 294 -0.28 9.54 12.29
CA LYS A 294 0.79 10.53 12.19
C LYS A 294 1.40 10.51 10.81
N TRP A 295 1.42 11.68 10.19
CA TRP A 295 2.16 11.96 8.98
C TRP A 295 3.44 12.71 9.33
N SER A 296 4.57 12.32 8.75
CA SER A 296 5.83 13.05 8.86
C SER A 296 6.20 13.64 7.51
N GLY A 297 6.81 14.84 7.53
CA GLY A 297 7.20 15.55 6.32
C GLY A 297 6.00 16.15 5.56
N LEU A 298 4.93 16.52 6.27
CA LEU A 298 3.88 17.35 5.67
C LEU A 298 4.41 18.78 5.40
N PRO A 299 3.81 19.52 4.46
CA PRO A 299 4.20 20.90 4.18
C PRO A 299 4.18 21.78 5.44
N ASP A 300 5.30 22.47 5.66
CA ASP A 300 5.43 23.46 6.74
C ASP A 300 4.92 24.82 6.25
N ILE A 301 3.66 25.11 6.58
CA ILE A 301 2.99 26.33 6.14
C ILE A 301 2.19 26.88 7.30
N ASP A 302 2.53 28.12 7.68
CA ASP A 302 1.72 28.88 8.60
C ASP A 302 0.53 29.52 7.86
N ILE A 303 -0.66 29.07 8.23
CA ILE A 303 -1.96 29.64 7.83
C ILE A 303 -2.87 29.86 9.04
N SER A 304 -2.30 29.87 10.26
CA SER A 304 -3.05 29.90 11.52
C SER A 304 -3.98 31.12 11.70
N GLN A 305 -3.81 32.17 10.88
CA GLN A 305 -4.67 33.35 10.86
C GLN A 305 -5.40 33.60 9.52
N GLY A 306 -5.30 32.68 8.55
CA GLY A 306 -5.87 32.83 7.21
C GLY A 306 -7.15 32.03 7.00
N ASN A 307 -8.01 32.49 6.09
CA ASN A 307 -9.21 31.77 5.67
C ASN A 307 -8.82 30.58 4.79
N ILE A 308 -9.08 29.36 5.27
CA ILE A 308 -8.87 28.14 4.50
C ILE A 308 -10.16 27.80 3.76
N PHE A 309 -10.08 27.71 2.44
CA PHE A 309 -11.14 27.11 1.63
C PHE A 309 -10.69 25.73 1.15
N SER A 310 -11.50 24.71 1.39
CA SER A 310 -11.29 23.39 0.79
C SER A 310 -12.42 23.03 -0.15
N SER A 311 -12.06 22.70 -1.38
CA SER A 311 -13.01 22.18 -2.37
C SER A 311 -13.61 20.82 -2.00
N THR A 312 -13.02 20.12 -1.01
CA THR A 312 -13.54 18.83 -0.49
C THR A 312 -14.83 19.01 0.30
N ASP A 313 -15.01 20.16 0.95
CA ASP A 313 -16.22 20.51 1.70
C ASP A 313 -17.41 20.80 0.76
N HIS A 314 -17.10 21.21 -0.47
CA HIS A 314 -18.05 21.73 -1.45
C HIS A 314 -18.14 20.88 -2.73
N MET A 315 -17.75 19.60 -2.69
CA MET A 315 -17.65 18.76 -3.91
C MET A 315 -18.93 18.68 -4.76
N LYS A 316 -20.11 18.91 -4.17
CA LYS A 316 -21.40 18.88 -4.87
C LYS A 316 -21.77 20.22 -5.51
N ASP A 317 -21.12 21.30 -5.09
CA ASP A 317 -21.55 22.67 -5.37
C ASP A 317 -20.84 23.25 -6.61
N PHE A 318 -19.75 22.61 -7.06
CA PHE A 318 -18.96 23.04 -8.23
C PHE A 318 -19.56 22.68 -9.59
N PHE A 319 -20.23 21.51 -9.68
CA PHE A 319 -20.60 20.95 -10.98
C PHE A 319 -21.99 20.32 -10.99
N VAL A 320 -22.72 20.59 -12.07
CA VAL A 320 -23.87 19.80 -12.49
C VAL A 320 -23.40 18.69 -13.42
N TYR A 321 -23.85 17.46 -13.17
CA TYR A 321 -23.48 16.30 -13.97
C TYR A 321 -24.47 16.13 -15.12
N LYS A 322 -23.98 16.23 -16.36
CA LYS A 322 -24.76 15.89 -17.54
C LYS A 322 -24.36 14.50 -18.02
N TRP A 323 -25.27 13.55 -17.89
CA TRP A 323 -25.07 12.16 -18.30
C TRP A 323 -25.23 12.02 -19.80
N SER A 324 -24.46 11.10 -20.39
CA SER A 324 -24.55 10.74 -21.81
C SER A 324 -24.98 9.28 -21.93
N ASP A 325 -25.93 9.02 -22.82
CA ASP A 325 -26.32 7.67 -23.22
C ASP A 325 -25.36 7.06 -24.25
N GLU A 326 -24.38 7.83 -24.73
CA GLU A 326 -23.37 7.31 -25.65
C GLU A 326 -22.56 6.19 -24.99
N LYS A 327 -22.79 4.97 -25.49
CA LYS A 327 -22.17 3.75 -24.99
C LYS A 327 -20.72 3.69 -25.47
N GLY A 328 -19.79 4.13 -24.63
CA GLY A 328 -18.40 3.73 -24.80
C GLY A 328 -18.26 2.22 -24.56
N ARG A 329 -17.80 1.50 -25.57
CA ARG A 329 -17.56 0.06 -25.47
C ARG A 329 -16.36 -0.21 -24.55
N ILE A 330 -16.56 -1.04 -23.53
CA ILE A 330 -15.50 -1.52 -22.63
C ILE A 330 -15.23 -2.98 -23.01
N ASP A 331 -14.11 -3.22 -23.71
CA ASP A 331 -13.67 -4.56 -24.11
C ASP A 331 -12.51 -5.09 -23.24
N GLN A 332 -11.88 -4.18 -22.49
CA GLN A 332 -10.72 -4.47 -21.67
C GLN A 332 -11.11 -5.32 -20.45
N PRO A 333 -10.29 -6.32 -20.07
CA PRO A 333 -10.57 -7.18 -18.92
C PRO A 333 -10.44 -6.44 -17.58
N VAL A 334 -9.76 -5.30 -17.55
CA VAL A 334 -9.55 -4.48 -16.36
C VAL A 334 -10.19 -3.11 -16.56
N VAL A 335 -10.94 -2.66 -15.55
CA VAL A 335 -11.53 -1.32 -15.54
C VAL A 335 -11.06 -0.54 -14.32
N PHE A 336 -10.44 0.61 -14.57
CA PHE A 336 -10.13 1.58 -13.55
C PHE A 336 -11.24 2.63 -13.46
N VAL A 337 -11.96 2.65 -12.34
CA VAL A 337 -13.07 3.56 -12.08
C VAL A 337 -12.55 4.80 -11.36
N ALA A 338 -12.49 5.93 -12.09
CA ALA A 338 -12.00 7.19 -11.55
C ALA A 338 -12.96 7.81 -10.53
N ASN A 339 -14.26 7.56 -10.66
CA ASN A 339 -15.29 8.03 -9.75
C ASN A 339 -16.48 7.06 -9.78
N TYR A 340 -16.99 6.65 -8.61
CA TYR A 340 -18.12 5.72 -8.50
C TYR A 340 -19.39 6.22 -9.21
N LYS A 341 -19.56 7.54 -9.36
CA LYS A 341 -20.67 8.14 -10.09
C LYS A 341 -20.72 7.65 -11.54
N ALA A 342 -19.57 7.32 -12.14
CA ALA A 342 -19.49 6.78 -13.49
C ALA A 342 -20.18 5.41 -13.65
N VAL A 343 -20.64 4.79 -12.57
CA VAL A 343 -21.30 3.46 -12.60
C VAL A 343 -22.79 3.55 -12.26
N GLN A 344 -23.32 4.75 -11.97
CA GLN A 344 -24.71 4.93 -11.50
C GLN A 344 -25.79 4.80 -12.59
N HIS A 345 -25.42 4.71 -13.87
CA HIS A 345 -26.36 4.61 -15.00
C HIS A 345 -26.07 3.36 -15.84
N ASP A 346 -27.15 2.65 -16.22
CA ASP A 346 -27.18 1.26 -16.73
C ASP A 346 -26.21 0.91 -17.87
N SER A 347 -25.70 1.89 -18.61
CA SER A 347 -24.88 1.64 -19.81
C SER A 347 -23.46 1.12 -19.50
N ALA A 348 -22.86 1.47 -18.36
CA ALA A 348 -21.52 1.00 -17.96
C ALA A 348 -21.56 -0.25 -17.05
N THR A 349 -22.72 -0.50 -16.44
CA THR A 349 -22.95 -1.49 -15.37
C THR A 349 -22.69 -2.93 -15.84
N ALA A 350 -23.12 -3.27 -17.06
CA ALA A 350 -23.01 -4.63 -17.61
C ALA A 350 -21.56 -5.08 -17.85
N ALA A 351 -20.70 -4.19 -18.36
CA ALA A 351 -19.30 -4.53 -18.63
C ALA A 351 -18.50 -4.74 -17.33
N LEU A 352 -18.84 -4.01 -16.28
CA LEU A 352 -18.16 -4.10 -14.99
C LEU A 352 -18.39 -5.42 -14.26
N ILE A 353 -19.50 -6.12 -14.53
CA ILE A 353 -19.81 -7.42 -13.89
C ILE A 353 -18.74 -8.46 -14.19
N HIS A 354 -18.15 -8.41 -15.39
CA HIS A 354 -17.16 -9.39 -15.85
C HIS A 354 -15.71 -8.88 -15.80
N ALA A 355 -15.52 -7.59 -15.52
CA ALA A 355 -14.21 -6.97 -15.45
C ALA A 355 -13.57 -7.09 -14.06
N THR A 356 -12.25 -7.04 -14.03
CA THR A 356 -11.50 -6.77 -12.80
C THR A 356 -11.53 -5.28 -12.52
N ILE A 357 -12.11 -4.87 -11.40
CA ILE A 357 -12.33 -3.45 -11.09
C ILE A 357 -11.25 -2.94 -10.16
N TYR A 358 -10.65 -1.80 -10.51
CA TYR A 358 -9.81 -1.00 -9.61
C TYR A 358 -10.42 0.38 -9.43
N ALA A 359 -10.28 0.95 -8.22
CA ALA A 359 -10.84 2.26 -7.89
C ALA A 359 -9.75 3.35 -7.80
N SER A 360 -10.14 4.61 -8.00
CA SER A 360 -9.25 5.75 -7.74
C SER A 360 -8.83 5.92 -6.27
N GLY A 361 -9.70 5.49 -5.36
CA GLY A 361 -9.46 5.53 -3.92
C GLY A 361 -10.57 4.84 -3.15
N THR A 362 -10.43 4.79 -1.82
CA THR A 362 -11.30 4.00 -0.93
C THR A 362 -12.75 4.46 -0.91
N LYS A 363 -13.03 5.76 -1.07
CA LYS A 363 -14.41 6.26 -1.23
C LYS A 363 -15.10 5.65 -2.45
N THR A 364 -14.43 5.68 -3.61
CA THR A 364 -14.95 5.06 -4.84
C THR A 364 -15.12 3.56 -4.65
N TRP A 365 -14.16 2.90 -4.00
CA TRP A 365 -14.23 1.48 -3.66
C TRP A 365 -15.50 1.16 -2.86
N PHE A 366 -15.73 1.84 -1.73
CA PHE A 366 -16.88 1.57 -0.87
C PHE A 366 -18.22 1.82 -1.58
N GLU A 367 -18.32 2.87 -2.39
CA GLU A 367 -19.54 3.13 -3.16
C GLU A 367 -19.81 2.08 -4.25
N LEU A 368 -18.77 1.50 -4.85
CA LEU A 368 -18.90 0.36 -5.77
C LEU A 368 -19.27 -0.92 -5.01
N ALA A 369 -18.66 -1.15 -3.84
CA ALA A 369 -18.98 -2.28 -2.98
C ALA A 369 -20.44 -2.26 -2.51
N LYS A 370 -20.99 -1.09 -2.18
CA LYS A 370 -22.43 -0.89 -1.89
C LYS A 370 -23.35 -1.28 -3.05
N GLN A 371 -22.87 -1.16 -4.28
CA GLN A 371 -23.58 -1.58 -5.48
C GLN A 371 -23.38 -3.08 -5.80
N GLY A 372 -22.66 -3.81 -4.94
CA GLY A 372 -22.43 -5.24 -5.10
C GLY A 372 -21.20 -5.61 -5.94
N TYR A 373 -20.38 -4.64 -6.33
CA TYR A 373 -19.17 -4.91 -7.12
C TYR A 373 -18.01 -5.42 -6.28
N TRP A 374 -17.28 -6.39 -6.84
CA TRP A 374 -15.97 -6.79 -6.33
C TRP A 374 -14.90 -5.84 -6.87
N VAL A 375 -14.31 -5.02 -6.01
CA VAL A 375 -13.18 -4.15 -6.35
C VAL A 375 -11.90 -4.81 -5.85
N GLN A 376 -10.94 -5.01 -6.75
CA GLN A 376 -9.71 -5.74 -6.50
C GLN A 376 -8.60 -4.87 -5.88
N GLY A 377 -8.70 -3.55 -5.99
CA GLY A 377 -7.68 -2.65 -5.41
C GLY A 377 -8.01 -1.18 -5.67
N SER A 378 -7.17 -0.28 -5.15
CA SER A 378 -7.28 1.13 -5.48
C SER A 378 -5.94 1.83 -5.57
N ALA A 379 -5.92 2.96 -6.27
CA ALA A 379 -4.75 3.85 -6.37
C ALA A 379 -4.52 4.70 -5.10
N ASP A 380 -5.19 4.41 -3.98
CA ASP A 380 -4.97 5.06 -2.68
C ASP A 380 -5.09 6.61 -2.72
N ALA A 381 -5.78 7.15 -3.72
CA ALA A 381 -5.79 8.58 -4.06
C ALA A 381 -4.41 9.21 -4.34
N PHE A 382 -3.36 8.41 -4.53
CA PHE A 382 -2.04 8.84 -5.01
C PHE A 382 -2.00 9.03 -6.54
N GLY A 383 -3.08 8.66 -7.23
CA GLY A 383 -3.22 8.81 -8.67
C GLY A 383 -2.96 7.51 -9.43
N PHE A 384 -3.59 7.39 -10.61
CA PHE A 384 -3.56 6.16 -11.41
C PHE A 384 -2.15 5.78 -11.87
N GLU A 385 -1.35 6.75 -12.33
CA GLU A 385 0.03 6.50 -12.79
C GLU A 385 0.93 5.97 -11.68
N TRP A 386 0.75 6.45 -10.44
CA TRP A 386 1.48 5.94 -9.27
C TRP A 386 1.13 4.48 -8.97
N PHE A 387 -0.08 4.04 -9.31
CA PHE A 387 -0.56 2.68 -9.07
C PHE A 387 -0.13 1.68 -10.16
N LEU A 388 0.38 2.12 -11.31
CA LEU A 388 0.76 1.22 -12.42
C LEU A 388 1.77 0.13 -12.03
N PRO A 389 2.84 0.40 -11.25
CA PRO A 389 3.75 -0.66 -10.81
C PRO A 389 3.06 -1.76 -9.99
N ALA A 390 1.95 -1.43 -9.30
CA ALA A 390 1.11 -2.40 -8.62
C ALA A 390 0.49 -3.40 -9.59
N LEU A 391 -0.03 -2.88 -10.70
CA LEU A 391 -0.76 -3.66 -11.69
C LEU A 391 0.20 -4.56 -12.49
N GLU A 392 1.41 -4.08 -12.72
CA GLU A 392 2.43 -4.82 -13.49
C GLU A 392 3.17 -5.88 -12.66
N MET A 393 3.02 -5.90 -11.34
CA MET A 393 3.73 -6.84 -10.47
C MET A 393 3.38 -8.30 -10.81
N PRO A 394 4.25 -9.28 -10.51
CA PRO A 394 4.07 -10.67 -10.90
C PRO A 394 2.71 -11.28 -10.53
N LEU A 395 2.13 -10.84 -9.39
CA LEU A 395 0.83 -11.30 -8.92
C LEU A 395 -0.34 -10.96 -9.86
N PHE A 396 -0.31 -9.81 -10.53
CA PHE A 396 -1.39 -9.36 -11.40
C PHE A 396 -1.02 -9.37 -12.88
N ASN A 397 0.23 -8.98 -13.21
CA ASN A 397 0.76 -8.95 -14.56
C ASN A 397 -0.15 -8.23 -15.57
N ILE A 398 -0.85 -7.19 -15.12
CA ILE A 398 -1.76 -6.38 -15.94
C ILE A 398 -0.90 -5.37 -16.72
N LYS A 399 -1.13 -5.27 -18.03
CA LYS A 399 -0.46 -4.31 -18.92
C LYS A 399 -1.39 -3.15 -19.25
N GLN A 400 -0.82 -2.05 -19.75
CA GLN A 400 -1.57 -0.86 -20.14
C GLN A 400 -2.75 -1.16 -21.09
N ASN A 401 -2.57 -2.05 -22.07
CA ASN A 401 -3.62 -2.40 -23.05
C ASN A 401 -4.78 -3.20 -22.44
N ASP A 402 -4.58 -3.79 -21.27
CA ASP A 402 -5.61 -4.54 -20.55
C ASP A 402 -6.58 -3.63 -19.79
N ILE A 403 -6.31 -2.32 -19.73
CA ILE A 403 -6.99 -1.37 -18.86
C ILE A 403 -7.86 -0.40 -19.65
N CYS A 404 -9.14 -0.32 -19.28
CA CYS A 404 -10.02 0.78 -19.64
C CYS A 404 -10.21 1.73 -18.45
N ILE A 405 -10.04 3.03 -18.67
CA ILE A 405 -10.29 4.06 -17.67
C ILE A 405 -11.72 4.60 -17.83
N LEU A 406 -12.55 4.43 -16.82
CA LEU A 406 -13.91 4.97 -16.76
C LEU A 406 -13.92 6.28 -15.99
N THR A 407 -14.19 7.40 -16.68
CA THR A 407 -14.06 8.76 -16.14
C THR A 407 -14.97 9.78 -16.85
N HIS A 408 -14.84 11.08 -16.57
CA HIS A 408 -15.59 12.12 -17.28
C HIS A 408 -14.99 12.48 -18.65
N ASN A 409 -15.77 13.12 -19.52
CA ASN A 409 -15.40 13.41 -20.92
C ASN A 409 -14.01 14.03 -21.09
N GLU A 410 -13.72 15.13 -20.38
CA GLU A 410 -12.42 15.82 -20.52
C GLU A 410 -11.23 14.96 -20.04
N ALA A 411 -11.39 14.19 -18.96
CA ALA A 411 -10.35 13.27 -18.51
C ALA A 411 -10.15 12.12 -19.50
N ALA A 412 -11.23 11.58 -20.08
CA ALA A 412 -11.14 10.50 -21.05
C ALA A 412 -10.35 10.94 -22.30
N LYS A 413 -10.53 12.17 -22.78
CA LYS A 413 -9.71 12.74 -23.87
C LYS A 413 -8.22 12.75 -23.53
N ARG A 414 -7.85 13.19 -22.31
CA ARG A 414 -6.45 13.21 -21.85
C ARG A 414 -5.85 11.81 -21.76
N TRP A 415 -6.58 10.84 -21.22
CA TRP A 415 -6.10 9.45 -21.13
C TRP A 415 -5.91 8.81 -22.50
N LYS A 416 -6.79 9.08 -23.47
CA LYS A 416 -6.61 8.65 -24.86
C LYS A 416 -5.33 9.21 -25.48
N GLN A 417 -5.00 10.48 -25.22
CA GLN A 417 -3.74 11.09 -25.68
C GLN A 417 -2.50 10.42 -25.06
N LYS A 418 -2.62 9.88 -23.85
CA LYS A 418 -1.59 9.07 -23.19
C LYS A 418 -1.55 7.60 -23.65
N GLY A 419 -2.37 7.21 -24.62
CA GLY A 419 -2.42 5.86 -25.17
C GLY A 419 -3.23 4.85 -24.35
N TYR A 420 -4.10 5.29 -23.44
CA TYR A 420 -5.03 4.41 -22.73
C TYR A 420 -6.37 4.30 -23.46
N HIS A 421 -7.02 3.15 -23.32
CA HIS A 421 -8.45 3.07 -23.55
C HIS A 421 -9.18 3.83 -22.43
N ALA A 422 -10.02 4.79 -22.80
CA ALA A 422 -10.81 5.54 -21.83
C ALA A 422 -12.23 5.77 -22.34
N VAL A 423 -13.19 5.53 -21.46
CA VAL A 423 -14.62 5.70 -21.69
C VAL A 423 -15.15 6.75 -20.74
N SER A 424 -16.09 7.55 -21.22
CA SER A 424 -16.82 8.51 -20.40
C SER A 424 -18.30 8.41 -20.63
N ASN A 425 -19.07 8.62 -19.56
CA ASN A 425 -20.53 8.63 -19.58
C ASN A 425 -21.13 9.85 -18.89
N TYR A 426 -20.30 10.81 -18.50
CA TYR A 426 -20.75 12.09 -17.98
C TYR A 426 -19.82 13.24 -18.32
N GLN A 427 -20.42 14.42 -18.39
CA GLN A 427 -19.77 15.71 -18.47
C GLN A 427 -19.98 16.48 -17.17
N LEU A 428 -18.94 17.20 -16.74
CA LEU A 428 -19.02 18.17 -15.66
C LEU A 428 -19.34 19.53 -16.27
N LEU A 429 -20.47 20.12 -15.88
CA LEU A 429 -20.85 21.48 -16.24
C LEU A 429 -20.62 22.37 -15.02
N ALA A 430 -19.70 23.32 -15.13
CA ALA A 430 -19.49 24.32 -14.09
C ALA A 430 -20.73 25.22 -13.99
N GLY A 431 -21.16 25.51 -12.76
CA GLY A 431 -22.21 26.48 -12.48
C GLY A 431 -21.64 27.69 -11.75
N GLU A 432 -22.20 28.87 -11.98
CA GLU A 432 -21.90 30.04 -11.16
C GLU A 432 -22.62 29.91 -9.82
N ASN A 433 -21.88 29.56 -8.78
CA ASN A 433 -22.36 29.53 -7.41
C ASN A 433 -21.76 30.72 -6.65
N ILE A 434 -22.58 31.74 -6.42
CA ILE A 434 -22.16 33.03 -5.82
C ILE A 434 -21.55 32.83 -4.43
N GLU A 435 -22.15 31.97 -3.60
CA GLU A 435 -21.64 31.70 -2.25
C GLU A 435 -20.24 31.05 -2.29
N LEU A 436 -20.03 30.15 -3.24
CA LEU A 436 -18.72 29.55 -3.50
C LEU A 436 -17.70 30.59 -3.94
N VAL A 437 -18.09 31.47 -4.86
CA VAL A 437 -17.24 32.55 -5.38
C VAL A 437 -16.80 33.48 -4.25
N GLU A 438 -17.71 33.89 -3.37
CA GLU A 438 -17.40 34.74 -2.21
C GLU A 438 -16.40 34.07 -1.26
N LYS A 439 -16.61 32.78 -0.94
CA LYS A 439 -15.69 32.02 -0.08
C LYS A 439 -14.29 31.87 -0.72
N ILE A 440 -14.24 31.59 -2.02
CA ILE A 440 -12.98 31.48 -2.78
C ILE A 440 -12.24 32.82 -2.82
N ALA A 441 -12.96 33.92 -3.05
CA ALA A 441 -12.37 35.26 -3.09
C ALA A 441 -11.80 35.69 -1.71
N ALA A 442 -12.43 35.25 -0.61
CA ALA A 442 -12.00 35.55 0.74
C ALA A 442 -10.82 34.68 1.24
N ALA A 443 -10.53 33.55 0.58
CA ALA A 443 -9.57 32.56 1.05
C ALA A 443 -8.11 33.04 0.96
N ASP A 444 -7.29 32.74 1.97
CA ASP A 444 -5.83 32.89 1.98
C ASP A 444 -5.12 31.63 1.47
N PHE A 445 -5.77 30.48 1.67
CA PHE A 445 -5.31 29.19 1.20
C PHE A 445 -6.48 28.42 0.59
N ILE A 446 -6.28 27.87 -0.61
CA ILE A 446 -7.29 27.05 -1.29
C ILE A 446 -6.75 25.66 -1.58
N PHE A 447 -7.40 24.62 -1.03
CA PHE A 447 -7.15 23.25 -1.41
C PHE A 447 -8.06 22.78 -2.56
N TRP A 448 -7.44 22.42 -3.69
CA TRP A 448 -8.09 21.90 -4.89
C TRP A 448 -8.03 20.37 -4.94
N SER A 449 -9.19 19.73 -4.86
CA SER A 449 -9.32 18.28 -5.01
C SER A 449 -9.27 17.82 -6.48
N SER A 450 -9.49 18.74 -7.42
CA SER A 450 -9.33 18.50 -8.86
C SER A 450 -8.89 19.76 -9.60
N TYR A 451 -8.08 19.61 -10.65
CA TYR A 451 -7.68 20.73 -11.51
C TYR A 451 -8.87 21.41 -12.19
N THR A 452 -9.91 20.66 -12.57
CA THR A 452 -11.11 21.22 -13.19
C THR A 452 -11.78 22.28 -12.30
N GLN A 453 -11.75 22.12 -10.97
CA GLN A 453 -12.27 23.14 -10.05
C GLN A 453 -11.42 24.42 -10.12
N TYR A 454 -10.10 24.28 -10.08
CA TYR A 454 -9.19 25.41 -10.23
C TYR A 454 -9.41 26.12 -11.57
N GLU A 455 -9.47 25.39 -12.67
CA GLU A 455 -9.64 25.96 -14.02
C GLU A 455 -10.90 26.82 -14.15
N ASN A 456 -12.00 26.43 -13.49
CA ASN A 456 -13.28 27.16 -13.58
C ASN A 456 -13.41 28.31 -12.56
N TYR A 457 -12.64 28.30 -11.45
CA TYR A 457 -12.80 29.27 -10.36
C TYR A 457 -11.55 30.12 -10.08
N ASN A 458 -10.41 29.88 -10.74
CA ASN A 458 -9.18 30.63 -10.48
C ASN A 458 -9.32 32.14 -10.71
N GLN A 459 -10.20 32.57 -11.62
CA GLN A 459 -10.47 33.99 -11.90
C GLN A 459 -11.04 34.75 -10.70
N TYR A 460 -11.61 34.05 -9.71
CA TYR A 460 -12.14 34.63 -8.49
C TYR A 460 -11.13 34.62 -7.34
N CYS A 461 -9.99 33.96 -7.52
CA CYS A 461 -8.94 33.91 -6.50
C CYS A 461 -8.23 35.25 -6.40
N LYS A 462 -7.94 35.70 -5.18
CA LYS A 462 -7.04 36.84 -4.98
C LYS A 462 -5.61 36.48 -5.39
N LEU A 463 -4.86 37.47 -5.89
CA LEU A 463 -3.49 37.27 -6.39
C LEU A 463 -2.53 36.70 -5.34
N SER A 464 -2.76 36.96 -4.05
CA SER A 464 -1.90 36.50 -2.96
C SER A 464 -2.26 35.11 -2.42
N VAL A 465 -3.28 34.44 -2.97
CA VAL A 465 -3.74 33.15 -2.44
C VAL A 465 -2.68 32.07 -2.62
N LYS A 466 -2.51 31.22 -1.61
CA LYS A 466 -1.72 29.98 -1.75
C LYS A 466 -2.63 28.86 -2.25
N HIS A 467 -2.20 28.18 -3.30
CA HIS A 467 -2.92 27.02 -3.84
C HIS A 467 -2.34 25.74 -3.26
N GLY A 468 -3.20 24.82 -2.82
CA GLY A 468 -2.82 23.49 -2.36
C GLY A 468 -3.54 22.39 -3.12
N CYS A 469 -2.94 21.21 -3.21
CA CYS A 469 -3.57 20.02 -3.79
C CYS A 469 -2.88 18.72 -3.34
N ALA A 470 -3.42 17.57 -3.72
CA ALA A 470 -2.73 16.29 -3.60
C ALA A 470 -1.67 16.08 -4.70
N GLY A 471 -0.65 15.26 -4.44
CA GLY A 471 0.49 15.00 -5.33
C GLY A 471 0.23 14.12 -6.55
N GLY A 472 -0.70 14.53 -7.43
CA GLY A 472 -1.08 13.81 -8.65
C GLY A 472 -1.25 14.69 -9.89
N GLU A 473 -2.24 14.36 -10.74
CA GLU A 473 -2.53 15.09 -11.99
C GLU A 473 -2.84 16.58 -11.71
N THR A 474 -3.56 16.89 -10.63
CA THR A 474 -3.86 18.27 -10.24
C THR A 474 -2.59 19.10 -10.03
N ALA A 475 -1.62 18.59 -9.27
CA ALA A 475 -0.34 19.27 -9.06
C ALA A 475 0.40 19.50 -10.38
N ALA A 476 0.44 18.48 -11.26
CA ALA A 476 1.09 18.58 -12.56
C ALA A 476 0.50 19.68 -13.45
N LEU A 477 -0.84 19.78 -13.47
CA LEU A 477 -1.55 20.75 -14.29
C LEU A 477 -1.45 22.17 -13.72
N LEU A 478 -1.46 22.34 -12.39
CA LEU A 478 -1.22 23.63 -11.74
C LEU A 478 0.19 24.16 -12.07
N MET A 479 1.22 23.33 -11.95
CA MET A 479 2.61 23.70 -12.29
C MET A 479 2.75 24.08 -13.77
N LYS A 480 2.01 23.42 -14.66
CA LYS A 480 2.00 23.76 -16.09
C LYS A 480 1.44 25.16 -16.38
N GLN A 481 0.59 25.68 -15.48
CA GLN A 481 0.06 27.05 -15.51
C GLN A 481 0.90 28.02 -14.68
N THR A 482 2.16 27.67 -14.35
CA THR A 482 3.08 28.49 -13.53
C THR A 482 2.60 28.75 -12.10
N VAL A 483 1.63 27.98 -11.59
CA VAL A 483 1.26 27.98 -10.18
C VAL A 483 2.19 27.03 -9.44
N GLU A 484 2.75 27.46 -8.31
CA GLU A 484 3.51 26.61 -7.39
C GLU A 484 2.59 26.10 -6.27
N PRO A 485 1.98 24.91 -6.40
CA PRO A 485 1.07 24.42 -5.39
C PRO A 485 1.81 23.88 -4.18
N VAL A 486 1.19 24.05 -3.03
CA VAL A 486 1.45 23.29 -1.81
C VAL A 486 0.93 21.87 -1.99
N ILE A 487 1.82 20.90 -1.92
CA ILE A 487 1.48 19.50 -2.20
C ILE A 487 1.34 18.71 -0.91
N PHE A 488 0.14 18.21 -0.66
CA PHE A 488 -0.10 17.22 0.39
C PHE A 488 -0.02 15.80 -0.19
N PRO A 489 0.36 14.81 0.63
CA PRO A 489 0.39 13.42 0.19
C PRO A 489 -0.91 12.93 -0.43
N THR A 490 -2.00 13.16 0.29
CA THR A 490 -3.36 12.81 -0.11
C THR A 490 -4.31 13.91 0.32
N ILE A 491 -5.58 13.81 -0.09
CA ILE A 491 -6.65 14.61 0.50
C ILE A 491 -6.71 14.36 2.02
N LYS A 492 -6.63 13.10 2.45
CA LYS A 492 -6.73 12.72 3.88
C LYS A 492 -5.62 13.35 4.72
N SER A 493 -4.38 13.42 4.21
CA SER A 493 -3.30 14.11 4.93
C SER A 493 -3.51 15.62 5.02
N PHE A 494 -4.14 16.24 4.01
CA PHE A 494 -4.53 17.65 4.10
C PHE A 494 -5.62 17.85 5.15
N GLU A 495 -6.63 16.98 5.20
CA GLU A 495 -7.70 17.07 6.20
C GLU A 495 -7.17 16.88 7.63
N GLU A 496 -6.32 15.88 7.86
CA GLU A 496 -5.71 15.63 9.18
C GLU A 496 -4.77 16.78 9.59
N TRP A 497 -4.04 17.37 8.64
CA TRP A 497 -3.26 18.59 8.88
C TRP A 497 -4.15 19.78 9.21
N ARG A 498 -5.20 20.02 8.43
CA ARG A 498 -6.14 21.11 8.63
C ARG A 498 -6.75 21.05 10.01
N GLU A 499 -7.25 19.88 10.42
CA GLU A 499 -7.81 19.67 11.75
C GLU A 499 -6.83 20.00 12.89
N TYR A 500 -5.55 19.67 12.73
CA TYR A 500 -4.53 20.00 13.73
C TYR A 500 -4.32 21.51 13.86
N PHE A 501 -4.25 22.24 12.75
CA PHE A 501 -4.01 23.70 12.73
C PHE A 501 -5.25 24.53 13.09
N THR A 502 -6.46 24.02 12.86
CA THR A 502 -7.71 24.73 13.20
C THR A 502 -8.26 24.38 14.57
N ARG A 503 -7.60 23.50 15.35
CA ARG A 503 -8.03 23.19 16.73
C ARG A 503 -7.90 24.45 17.61
N PRO A 504 -8.93 24.81 18.38
CA PRO A 504 -8.81 25.88 19.38
C PRO A 504 -7.71 25.53 20.38
N LEU A 505 -6.83 26.49 20.68
CA LEU A 505 -5.72 26.36 21.65
C LEU A 505 -6.14 25.95 23.08
N SER A 506 -7.45 25.83 23.37
CA SER A 506 -7.98 25.50 24.69
C SER A 506 -8.09 24.00 25.00
N VAL A 507 -7.58 23.10 24.15
CA VAL A 507 -7.66 21.63 24.36
C VAL A 507 -6.33 20.92 24.03
N ALA A 508 -5.20 21.61 24.15
CA ALA A 508 -3.86 21.01 24.01
C ALA A 508 -3.27 20.61 25.37
#